data_AF-A0A9W8UFI7-F1
#
_entry.id   AF-A0A9W8UFI7-F1
#
_cell.length_a   1.000
_cell.length_b   1.000
_cell.length_c   1.000
_cell.angle_alpha   90.00
_cell.angle_beta   90.00
_cell.angle_gamma   90.00
#
_symmetry.space_group_name_H-M   'P 1'
#
loop_
_entity.id
_entity.type
_entity.pdbx_description
1 polymer ?
#
loop_
_entity_poly.entity_id
_entity_poly.type
_entity_poly.pdbx_seq_one_letter_code
_entity_poly.pdbx_strand_id
1 'polypeptide(L)'
;MQLFLIGYIIISICEAFSAIHIGMIIATCWILMLNAVVGYQIIDDGTALSIALIVISAAVLLVGTGYIALDTGLSWTGYWDSSYSGDNRNIALYVLYQLVPLVLLVAYFVLEAILVVRILGETRPMIYLVAAALLFAIGQVFNYAVSKYICNGTSGKIDGSLFQTLFTLLSVIMIWIFWSSITEDDWPMPVTNTYP
;
A
#
# COMPACT_ATOMS: atom_id res chain seq x y z
N MET A 1 -7.91 -0.77 40.95
CA MET A 1 -7.54 -1.94 40.12
C MET A 1 -8.29 -1.96 38.78
N GLN A 2 -9.62 -1.78 38.74
CA GLN A 2 -10.38 -1.85 37.48
C GLN A 2 -10.04 -0.74 36.44
N LEU A 3 -9.75 0.50 36.86
CA LEU A 3 -9.39 1.58 35.93
C LEU A 3 -8.04 1.35 35.21
N PHE A 4 -7.06 0.79 35.92
CA PHE A 4 -5.74 0.46 35.35
C PHE A 4 -5.83 -0.69 34.35
N LEU A 5 -6.69 -1.69 34.61
CA LEU A 5 -6.97 -2.77 33.67
C LEU A 5 -7.65 -2.26 32.40
N ILE A 6 -8.61 -1.34 32.52
CA ILE A 6 -9.27 -0.72 31.36
C ILE A 6 -8.26 0.08 30.53
N GLY A 7 -7.40 0.87 31.17
CA GLY A 7 -6.33 1.60 30.48
C GLY A 7 -5.37 0.69 29.72
N TYR A 8 -4.93 -0.41 30.35
CA TYR A 8 -4.07 -1.40 29.73
C TYR A 8 -4.72 -2.08 28.52
N ILE A 9 -6.00 -2.46 28.63
CA ILE A 9 -6.76 -3.07 27.52
C ILE A 9 -6.85 -2.12 26.32
N ILE A 10 -7.13 -0.83 26.56
CA ILE A 10 -7.22 0.17 25.49
C ILE A 10 -5.89 0.30 24.74
N ILE A 11 -4.77 0.39 25.47
CA ILE A 11 -3.43 0.51 24.87
C ILE A 11 -3.10 -0.72 24.02
N SER A 12 -3.34 -1.91 24.56
CA SER A 12 -3.08 -3.17 23.86
C SER A 12 -3.91 -3.31 22.57
N ILE A 13 -5.17 -2.83 22.58
CA ILE A 13 -6.01 -2.79 21.36
C ILE A 13 -5.42 -1.83 20.32
N CYS A 14 -4.93 -0.66 20.73
CA CYS A 14 -4.32 0.31 19.82
C CYS A 14 -3.02 -0.22 19.18
N GLU A 15 -2.21 -0.95 19.95
CA GLU A 15 -1.01 -1.62 19.45
C GLU A 15 -1.36 -2.71 18.42
N ALA A 16 -2.37 -3.53 18.72
CA ALA A 16 -2.85 -4.55 17.79
C ALA A 16 -3.40 -3.95 16.49
N PHE A 17 -4.17 -2.87 16.59
CA PHE A 17 -4.67 -2.15 15.42
C PHE A 17 -3.53 -1.59 14.56
N SER A 18 -2.52 -1.00 15.20
CA SER A 18 -1.34 -0.45 14.51
C SER A 18 -0.55 -1.54 13.79
N ALA A 19 -0.35 -2.70 14.43
CA ALA A 19 0.34 -3.83 13.83
C ALA A 19 -0.41 -4.41 12.63
N ILE A 20 -1.73 -4.57 12.73
CA ILE A 20 -2.58 -5.01 11.61
C ILE A 20 -2.51 -4.01 10.46
N HIS A 21 -2.58 -2.71 10.75
CA HIS A 21 -2.47 -1.67 9.73
C HIS A 21 -1.13 -1.74 8.99
N ILE A 22 0.00 -1.88 9.71
CA ILE A 22 1.32 -2.04 9.08
C ILE A 22 1.36 -3.30 8.20
N GLY A 23 0.83 -4.43 8.67
CA GLY A 23 0.73 -5.66 7.89
C GLY A 23 -0.15 -5.53 6.63
N MET A 24 -1.25 -4.79 6.72
CA MET A 24 -2.15 -4.50 5.60
C MET A 24 -1.48 -3.63 4.52
N ILE A 25 -0.61 -2.70 4.90
CA ILE A 25 0.11 -1.83 3.95
C ILE A 25 1.04 -2.66 3.07
N ILE A 26 1.90 -3.48 3.66
CA ILE A 26 2.83 -4.32 2.89
C ILE A 26 2.08 -5.35 2.04
N ALA A 27 1.03 -5.98 2.59
CA ALA A 27 0.22 -6.94 1.86
C ALA A 27 -0.47 -6.30 0.65
N THR A 28 -1.06 -5.10 0.82
CA THR A 28 -1.70 -4.37 -0.29
C THR A 28 -0.70 -3.98 -1.37
N CYS A 29 0.48 -3.45 -1.00
CA CYS A 29 1.52 -3.10 -1.97
C CYS A 29 2.05 -4.33 -2.71
N TRP A 30 2.16 -5.47 -2.02
CA TRP A 30 2.54 -6.75 -2.62
C TRP A 30 1.50 -7.28 -3.60
N ILE A 31 0.22 -7.24 -3.23
CA ILE A 31 -0.89 -7.61 -4.11
C ILE A 31 -0.87 -6.74 -5.37
N LEU A 32 -0.72 -5.41 -5.21
CA LEU A 32 -0.66 -4.47 -6.33
C LEU A 32 0.50 -4.80 -7.28
N MET A 33 1.70 -5.06 -6.74
CA MET A 33 2.87 -5.44 -7.53
C MET A 33 2.67 -6.78 -8.27
N LEU A 34 2.15 -7.81 -7.61
CA LEU A 34 1.86 -9.09 -8.26
C LEU A 34 0.77 -8.97 -9.33
N ASN A 35 -0.22 -8.09 -9.13
CA ASN A 35 -1.26 -7.84 -10.14
C ASN A 35 -0.65 -7.32 -11.45
N ALA A 36 0.31 -6.38 -11.36
CA ALA A 36 1.04 -5.91 -12.54
C ALA A 36 1.85 -7.02 -13.22
N VAL A 37 2.40 -7.99 -12.47
CA VAL A 37 3.09 -9.15 -13.06
C VAL A 37 2.12 -10.07 -13.80
N VAL A 38 0.94 -10.31 -13.23
CA VAL A 38 -0.12 -11.12 -13.88
C VAL A 38 -0.60 -10.44 -15.18
N GLY A 39 -0.58 -9.11 -15.26
CA GLY A 39 -0.88 -8.35 -16.48
C GLY A 39 -0.01 -8.70 -17.70
N TYR A 40 1.18 -9.29 -17.50
CA TYR A 40 2.03 -9.78 -18.60
C TYR A 40 1.62 -11.16 -19.12
N GLN A 41 0.55 -11.75 -18.58
CA GLN A 41 0.05 -13.07 -18.97
C GLN A 41 1.10 -14.20 -18.83
N ILE A 42 2.09 -14.02 -17.93
CA ILE A 42 3.06 -15.07 -17.59
C ILE A 42 2.36 -16.22 -16.86
N ILE A 43 1.38 -15.86 -16.03
CA ILE A 43 0.45 -16.76 -15.36
C ILE A 43 -0.94 -16.31 -15.80
N ASP A 44 -1.75 -17.27 -16.26
CA ASP A 44 -3.13 -16.99 -16.68
C ASP A 44 -3.91 -16.33 -15.54
N ASP A 45 -4.43 -15.13 -15.82
CA ASP A 45 -5.27 -14.38 -14.90
C ASP A 45 -6.56 -15.17 -14.59
N GLY A 46 -7.04 -15.06 -13.35
CA GLY A 46 -8.23 -15.78 -12.88
C GLY A 46 -8.04 -17.28 -12.62
N THR A 47 -6.87 -17.86 -12.87
CA THR A 47 -6.61 -19.26 -12.48
C THR A 47 -6.55 -19.42 -10.96
N ALA A 48 -6.98 -20.58 -10.47
CA ALA A 48 -6.88 -20.92 -9.05
C ALA A 48 -5.44 -20.81 -8.51
N LEU A 49 -4.45 -21.10 -9.35
CA LEU A 49 -3.04 -20.95 -9.01
C LEU A 49 -2.63 -19.48 -8.86
N SER A 50 -3.03 -18.61 -9.79
CA SER A 50 -2.75 -17.16 -9.72
C SER A 50 -3.36 -16.53 -8.47
N ILE A 51 -4.65 -16.82 -8.21
CA ILE A 51 -5.36 -16.33 -7.03
C ILE A 51 -4.70 -16.85 -5.75
N ALA A 52 -4.38 -18.15 -5.69
CA ALA A 52 -3.71 -18.73 -4.53
C ALA A 52 -2.33 -18.10 -4.28
N LEU A 53 -1.55 -17.87 -5.33
CA LEU A 53 -0.24 -17.20 -5.22
C LEU A 53 -0.40 -15.81 -4.61
N ILE A 54 -1.30 -14.98 -5.15
CA ILE A 54 -1.54 -13.62 -4.64
C ILE A 54 -1.99 -13.65 -3.17
N VAL A 55 -3.02 -14.44 -2.86
CA VAL A 55 -3.62 -14.47 -1.52
C VAL A 55 -2.68 -15.04 -0.48
N ILE A 56 -2.05 -16.19 -0.76
CA ILE A 56 -1.18 -16.87 0.21
C ILE A 56 0.08 -16.04 0.46
N SER A 57 0.73 -15.53 -0.59
CA SER A 57 1.94 -14.71 -0.42
C SER A 57 1.67 -13.39 0.30
N ALA A 58 0.54 -12.73 0.01
CA ALA A 58 0.11 -11.54 0.74
C ALA A 58 -0.22 -11.85 2.21
N ALA A 59 -0.89 -12.98 2.49
CA ALA A 59 -1.18 -13.41 3.85
C ALA A 59 0.10 -13.69 4.66
N VAL A 60 1.11 -14.31 4.05
CA VAL A 60 2.42 -14.53 4.69
C VAL A 60 3.08 -13.20 5.07
N LEU A 61 3.06 -12.20 4.17
CA LEU A 61 3.62 -10.88 4.46
C LEU A 61 2.81 -10.12 5.53
N LEU A 62 1.49 -10.22 5.50
CA LEU A 62 0.60 -9.64 6.49
C LEU A 62 0.89 -10.21 7.88
N VAL A 63 0.89 -11.54 8.01
CA VAL A 63 1.10 -12.23 9.28
C VAL A 63 2.53 -12.05 9.77
N GLY A 64 3.52 -12.16 8.89
CA GLY A 64 4.93 -11.98 9.26
C GLY A 64 5.24 -10.57 9.75
N THR A 65 4.76 -9.55 9.03
CA THR A 65 4.97 -8.15 9.41
C THR A 65 4.14 -7.78 10.63
N GLY A 66 2.88 -8.24 10.69
CA GLY A 66 2.01 -8.07 11.85
C GLY A 66 2.59 -8.69 13.11
N TYR A 67 3.20 -9.88 13.02
CA TYR A 67 3.91 -10.52 14.12
C TYR A 67 5.07 -9.65 14.63
N ILE A 68 5.93 -9.15 13.75
CA ILE A 68 7.07 -8.30 14.14
C ILE A 68 6.57 -7.01 14.80
N ALA A 69 5.51 -6.40 14.27
CA ALA A 69 4.92 -5.18 14.83
C ALA A 69 4.25 -5.42 16.20
N LEU A 70 3.51 -6.53 16.35
CA LEU A 70 2.90 -6.93 17.61
C LEU A 70 3.94 -7.24 18.68
N ASP A 71 4.97 -8.02 18.31
CA ASP A 71 6.02 -8.39 19.25
C ASP A 71 6.84 -7.17 19.68
N THR A 72 7.07 -6.21 18.76
CA THR A 72 7.67 -4.93 19.12
C THR A 72 6.78 -4.18 20.12
N GLY A 73 5.49 -3.99 19.83
CA GLY A 73 4.58 -3.21 20.69
C GLY A 73 4.33 -3.84 22.07
N LEU A 74 3.98 -5.13 22.11
CA LEU A 74 3.61 -5.83 23.34
C LEU A 74 4.81 -6.38 24.12
N SER A 75 6.01 -6.39 23.52
CA SER A 75 7.25 -6.89 24.14
C SER A 75 7.10 -8.31 24.74
N TRP A 76 6.34 -9.20 24.07
CA TRP A 76 6.10 -10.57 24.58
C TRP A 76 7.39 -11.39 24.55
N THR A 77 8.11 -11.43 23.43
CA THR A 77 9.35 -12.22 23.35
C THR A 77 10.57 -11.48 23.90
N GLY A 78 10.50 -10.17 24.02
CA GLY A 78 11.63 -9.30 24.40
C GLY A 78 12.71 -9.16 23.33
N TYR A 79 12.55 -9.76 22.15
CA TYR A 79 13.58 -9.77 21.10
C TYR A 79 13.86 -8.37 20.53
N TRP A 80 12.82 -7.56 20.36
CA TRP A 80 12.92 -6.21 19.82
C TRP A 80 13.10 -5.11 20.87
N ASP A 81 13.28 -5.46 22.15
CA ASP A 81 13.32 -4.49 23.26
C ASP A 81 14.51 -3.52 23.16
N SER A 82 15.58 -3.95 22.47
CA SER A 82 16.69 -3.07 22.10
C SER A 82 16.24 -1.82 21.35
N SER A 83 15.13 -1.90 20.62
CA SER A 83 14.53 -0.78 19.88
C SER A 83 14.03 0.33 20.77
N TYR A 84 13.68 0.07 22.05
CA TYR A 84 13.23 1.09 23.00
C TYR A 84 14.38 1.87 23.67
N SER A 85 15.61 1.37 23.51
CA SER A 85 16.80 2.00 24.10
C SER A 85 17.48 2.94 23.10
N GLY A 86 17.90 4.11 23.55
CA GLY A 86 18.60 5.10 22.71
C GLY A 86 17.65 5.89 21.79
N ASP A 87 17.81 5.72 20.48
CA ASP A 87 17.19 6.55 19.43
C ASP A 87 15.83 6.00 18.91
N ASN A 88 15.22 5.04 19.60
CA ASN A 88 13.96 4.41 19.17
C ASN A 88 14.01 3.78 17.76
N ARG A 89 15.08 3.04 17.47
CA ARG A 89 15.35 2.52 16.12
C ARG A 89 14.94 1.05 15.98
N ASN A 90 13.92 0.80 15.16
CA ASN A 90 13.56 -0.55 14.73
C ASN A 90 13.77 -0.69 13.21
N ILE A 91 14.89 -1.32 12.82
CA ILE A 91 15.29 -1.45 11.40
C ILE A 91 14.34 -2.39 10.64
N ALA A 92 13.88 -3.48 11.29
CA ALA A 92 13.00 -4.44 10.64
C ALA A 92 11.66 -3.80 10.27
N LEU A 93 11.03 -3.09 11.21
CA LEU A 93 9.80 -2.35 10.95
C LEU A 93 10.02 -1.23 9.93
N TYR A 94 11.13 -0.49 10.01
CA TYR A 94 11.44 0.53 9.00
C TYR A 94 11.50 -0.07 7.58
N VAL A 95 12.17 -1.21 7.41
CA VAL A 95 12.27 -1.87 6.10
C VAL A 95 10.91 -2.39 5.63
N LEU A 96 10.16 -3.07 6.48
CA LEU A 96 8.89 -3.70 6.12
C LEU A 96 7.75 -2.71 5.90
N TYR A 97 7.71 -1.62 6.67
CA TYR A 97 6.68 -0.59 6.57
C TYR A 97 6.99 0.45 5.48
N GLN A 98 8.27 0.83 5.32
CA GLN A 98 8.64 1.94 4.45
C GLN A 98 9.33 1.50 3.17
N LEU A 99 10.46 0.79 3.31
CA LEU A 99 11.38 0.58 2.20
C LEU A 99 10.85 -0.46 1.20
N VAL A 100 10.36 -1.60 1.71
CA VAL A 100 9.78 -2.66 0.87
C VAL A 100 8.54 -2.16 0.12
N PRO A 101 7.53 -1.54 0.78
CA PRO A 101 6.38 -0.98 0.08
C PRO A 101 6.77 0.05 -0.99
N LEU A 102 7.74 0.93 -0.72
CA LEU A 102 8.22 1.89 -1.70
C LEU A 102 8.82 1.20 -2.94
N VAL A 103 9.64 0.17 -2.74
CA VAL A 103 10.23 -0.61 -3.85
C VAL A 103 9.14 -1.32 -4.65
N LEU A 104 8.14 -1.91 -3.98
CA LEU A 104 7.01 -2.58 -4.64
C LEU A 104 6.17 -1.61 -5.48
N LEU A 105 5.93 -0.40 -4.97
CA LEU A 105 5.20 0.65 -5.71
C LEU A 105 5.98 1.15 -6.93
N VAL A 106 7.30 1.31 -6.83
CA VAL A 106 8.15 1.65 -7.98
C VAL A 106 8.16 0.52 -9.00
N ALA A 107 8.28 -0.73 -8.57
CA ALA A 107 8.21 -1.88 -9.45
C ALA A 107 6.86 -1.95 -10.18
N TYR A 108 5.74 -1.77 -9.45
CA TYR A 108 4.40 -1.66 -10.01
C TYR A 108 4.33 -0.57 -11.10
N PHE A 109 4.76 0.65 -10.78
CA PHE A 109 4.76 1.77 -11.72
C PHE A 109 5.55 1.45 -13.00
N VAL A 110 6.75 0.86 -12.87
CA VAL A 110 7.59 0.52 -14.02
C VAL A 110 6.96 -0.59 -14.87
N LEU A 111 6.44 -1.65 -14.23
CA LEU A 111 5.81 -2.76 -14.92
C LEU A 111 4.57 -2.31 -15.70
N GLU A 112 3.69 -1.51 -15.08
CA GLU A 112 2.50 -0.98 -15.74
C GLU A 112 2.84 0.03 -16.85
N ALA A 113 3.84 0.88 -16.62
CA ALA A 113 4.30 1.82 -17.65
C ALA A 113 4.83 1.09 -18.89
N ILE A 114 5.59 0.01 -18.70
CA ILE A 114 6.06 -0.83 -19.81
C ILE A 114 4.88 -1.50 -20.50
N LEU A 115 3.93 -2.06 -19.74
CA LEU A 115 2.74 -2.72 -20.29
C LEU A 115 1.95 -1.75 -21.18
N VAL A 116 1.66 -0.55 -20.70
CA VAL A 116 0.87 0.42 -21.44
C VAL A 116 1.61 0.94 -22.68
N VAL A 117 2.89 1.31 -22.55
CA VAL A 117 3.64 1.93 -23.66
C VAL A 117 4.09 0.90 -24.70
N ARG A 118 4.48 -0.30 -24.29
CA ARG A 118 5.08 -1.31 -25.19
C ARG A 118 4.09 -2.35 -25.69
N ILE A 119 3.12 -2.73 -24.87
CA ILE A 119 2.20 -3.84 -25.20
C ILE A 119 0.90 -3.26 -25.76
N LEU A 120 0.28 -2.29 -25.07
CA LEU A 120 -0.99 -1.67 -25.52
C LEU A 120 -0.77 -0.58 -26.58
N GLY A 121 0.32 0.19 -26.47
CA GLY A 121 0.62 1.29 -27.40
C GLY A 121 -0.27 2.52 -27.22
N GLU A 122 -1.02 2.61 -26.12
CA GLU A 122 -1.87 3.77 -25.80
C GLU A 122 -1.21 4.65 -24.73
N THR A 123 -1.13 5.95 -24.96
CA THR A 123 -0.46 6.87 -24.01
C THR A 123 -1.42 7.55 -23.03
N ARG A 124 -2.75 7.40 -23.20
CA ARG A 124 -3.73 8.03 -22.31
C ARG A 124 -3.71 7.46 -20.89
N PRO A 125 -3.65 6.13 -20.67
CA PRO A 125 -3.61 5.57 -19.31
C PRO A 125 -2.39 6.03 -18.50
N MET A 126 -1.27 6.35 -19.17
CA MET A 126 -0.06 6.86 -18.51
C MET A 126 -0.30 8.13 -17.69
N ILE A 127 -1.24 8.98 -18.09
CA ILE A 127 -1.56 10.21 -17.35
C ILE A 127 -2.12 9.86 -15.96
N TYR A 128 -3.00 8.86 -15.88
CA TYR A 128 -3.59 8.41 -14.62
C TYR A 128 -2.56 7.74 -13.71
N LEU A 129 -1.68 6.90 -14.29
CA LEU A 129 -0.60 6.24 -13.55
C LEU A 129 0.40 7.24 -12.96
N VAL A 130 0.80 8.26 -13.76
CA VAL A 130 1.69 9.34 -13.29
C VAL A 130 0.99 10.21 -12.26
N ALA A 131 -0.29 10.55 -12.46
CA ALA A 131 -1.07 11.31 -11.49
C ALA A 131 -1.17 10.58 -10.14
N ALA A 132 -1.40 9.26 -10.14
CA ALA A 132 -1.36 8.44 -8.93
C ALA A 132 -0.02 8.55 -8.20
N ALA A 133 1.09 8.32 -8.91
CA ALA A 133 2.43 8.39 -8.33
C ALA A 133 2.75 9.78 -7.73
N LEU A 134 2.36 10.85 -8.43
CA LEU A 134 2.53 12.23 -7.95
C LEU A 134 1.70 12.52 -6.71
N LEU A 135 0.42 12.10 -6.70
CA LEU A 135 -0.46 12.27 -5.53
C LEU A 135 0.09 11.53 -4.31
N PHE A 136 0.54 10.29 -4.49
CA PHE A 136 1.19 9.53 -3.42
C PHE A 136 2.45 10.24 -2.90
N ALA A 137 3.33 10.69 -3.80
CA ALA A 137 4.56 11.40 -3.43
C ALA A 137 4.27 12.69 -2.66
N ILE A 138 3.26 13.47 -3.08
CA ILE A 138 2.79 14.66 -2.35
C ILE A 138 2.34 14.26 -0.95
N GLY A 139 1.57 13.18 -0.80
CA GLY A 139 1.16 12.65 0.50
C GLY A 139 2.34 12.33 1.42
N GLN A 140 3.40 11.70 0.88
CA GLN A 140 4.63 11.41 1.65
C GLN A 140 5.37 12.69 2.07
N VAL A 141 5.43 13.70 1.19
CA VAL A 141 6.03 15.01 1.51
C VAL A 141 5.27 15.68 2.67
N PHE A 142 3.94 15.60 2.67
CA PHE A 142 3.14 16.14 3.77
C PHE A 142 3.45 15.45 5.10
N ASN A 143 3.57 14.12 5.11
CA ASN A 143 3.88 13.36 6.33
C ASN A 143 5.30 13.66 6.84
N TYR A 144 6.33 13.55 6.00
CA TYR A 144 7.73 13.59 6.47
C TYR A 144 8.35 14.98 6.55
N ALA A 145 8.04 15.86 5.61
CA ALA A 145 8.71 17.16 5.51
C ALA A 145 7.85 18.30 6.08
N VAL A 146 6.55 18.31 5.76
CA VAL A 146 5.67 19.46 6.05
C VAL A 146 4.99 19.34 7.41
N SER A 147 4.81 18.11 7.93
CA SER A 147 4.04 17.83 9.16
C SER A 147 4.45 18.71 10.35
N LYS A 148 5.75 18.93 10.58
CA LYS A 148 6.24 19.79 11.69
C LYS A 148 5.75 21.24 11.60
N TYR A 149 5.64 21.78 10.38
CA TYR A 149 5.19 23.17 10.17
C TYR A 149 3.68 23.28 10.37
N ILE A 150 2.91 22.27 9.94
CA ILE A 150 1.46 22.21 10.15
C ILE A 150 1.12 22.02 11.63
N CYS A 151 1.81 21.12 12.31
CA CYS A 151 1.61 20.85 13.73
C CYS A 151 1.88 22.11 14.57
N ASN A 152 3.01 22.80 14.31
CA ASN A 152 3.33 24.06 14.99
C ASN A 152 2.33 25.18 14.65
N GLY A 153 1.89 25.28 13.40
CA GLY A 153 0.95 26.32 12.95
C GLY A 153 -0.49 26.15 13.45
N THR A 154 -0.89 24.92 13.78
CA THR A 154 -2.25 24.60 14.27
C THR A 154 -2.31 24.34 15.77
N SER A 155 -1.23 24.62 16.50
CA SER A 155 -1.08 24.32 17.92
C SER A 155 -1.35 22.85 18.25
N GLY A 156 -0.87 21.94 17.41
CA GLY A 156 -0.98 20.49 17.60
C GLY A 156 -2.38 19.90 17.33
N LYS A 157 -3.29 20.67 16.74
CA LYS A 157 -4.64 20.17 16.41
C LYS A 157 -4.66 19.28 15.17
N ILE A 158 -3.78 19.56 14.21
CA ILE A 158 -3.68 18.85 12.93
C ILE A 158 -2.20 18.60 12.64
N ASP A 159 -1.90 17.43 12.08
CA ASP A 159 -0.57 17.08 11.60
C ASP A 159 -0.59 16.77 10.09
N GLY A 160 0.58 16.42 9.54
CA GLY A 160 0.70 16.02 8.14
C GLY A 160 -0.01 14.71 7.80
N SER A 161 -0.41 13.88 8.78
CA SER A 161 -1.03 12.58 8.54
C SER A 161 -2.42 12.69 7.92
N LEU A 162 -3.17 13.75 8.25
CA LEU A 162 -4.47 14.05 7.65
C LEU A 162 -4.35 14.24 6.13
N PHE A 163 -3.40 15.07 5.70
CA PHE A 163 -3.15 15.34 4.29
C PHE A 163 -2.55 14.14 3.58
N GLN A 164 -1.62 13.42 4.21
CA GLN A 164 -1.09 12.18 3.68
C GLN A 164 -2.21 11.17 3.38
N THR A 165 -3.16 11.00 4.30
CA THR A 165 -4.30 10.09 4.12
C THR A 165 -5.17 10.52 2.94
N LEU A 166 -5.49 11.82 2.83
CA LEU A 166 -6.28 12.37 1.72
C LEU A 166 -5.59 12.14 0.37
N PHE A 167 -4.31 12.50 0.25
CA PHE A 167 -3.56 12.33 -1.00
C PHE A 167 -3.33 10.86 -1.35
N THR A 168 -3.16 9.99 -0.36
CA THR A 168 -3.09 8.53 -0.58
C THR A 168 -4.41 7.99 -1.11
N LEU A 169 -5.55 8.45 -0.56
CA LEU A 169 -6.87 8.10 -1.08
C LEU A 169 -7.04 8.54 -2.55
N LEU A 170 -6.67 9.79 -2.86
CA LEU A 170 -6.72 10.29 -4.24
C LEU A 170 -5.80 9.48 -5.17
N SER A 171 -4.61 9.07 -4.70
CA SER A 171 -3.73 8.17 -5.44
C SER A 171 -4.39 6.83 -5.75
N VAL A 172 -5.06 6.22 -4.78
CA VAL A 172 -5.76 4.94 -4.98
C VAL A 172 -6.90 5.09 -5.99
N ILE A 173 -7.64 6.20 -5.95
CA ILE A 173 -8.68 6.49 -6.95
C ILE A 173 -8.07 6.61 -8.35
N MET A 174 -6.92 7.29 -8.50
CA MET A 174 -6.24 7.37 -9.80
C MET A 174 -5.73 6.00 -10.29
N ILE A 175 -5.25 5.14 -9.40
CA ILE A 175 -4.89 3.74 -9.73
C ILE A 175 -6.13 2.97 -10.20
N TRP A 176 -7.28 3.17 -9.56
CA TRP A 176 -8.53 2.52 -9.99
C TRP A 176 -8.98 3.00 -11.37
N ILE A 177 -8.91 4.31 -11.65
CA ILE A 177 -9.20 4.87 -12.98
C ILE A 177 -8.22 4.33 -14.02
N PHE A 178 -6.93 4.28 -13.68
CA PHE A 178 -5.89 3.68 -14.53
C PHE A 178 -6.25 2.23 -14.89
N TRP A 179 -6.53 1.42 -13.88
CA TRP A 179 -6.90 0.02 -14.06
C TRP A 179 -8.16 -0.12 -14.93
N SER A 180 -9.23 0.62 -14.63
CA SER A 180 -10.45 0.63 -15.44
C SER A 180 -10.19 1.00 -16.90
N SER A 181 -9.29 1.96 -17.15
CA SER A 181 -8.94 2.40 -18.51
C SER A 181 -8.18 1.37 -19.35
N ILE A 182 -7.54 0.38 -18.72
CA ILE A 182 -6.83 -0.70 -19.44
C ILE A 182 -7.64 -1.99 -19.52
N THR A 183 -8.72 -2.14 -18.74
CA THR A 183 -9.54 -3.37 -18.68
C THR A 183 -10.93 -3.27 -19.31
N GLU A 184 -11.51 -2.09 -19.50
CA GLU A 184 -12.81 -1.99 -20.16
C GLU A 184 -12.69 -2.07 -21.69
N ASP A 185 -13.39 -3.06 -22.26
CA ASP A 185 -13.52 -3.37 -23.69
C ASP A 185 -14.23 -2.23 -24.47
N ASP A 186 -13.51 -1.15 -24.80
CA ASP A 186 -13.85 -0.30 -25.94
C ASP A 186 -13.22 -0.83 -27.24
N TRP A 187 -13.16 -2.16 -27.37
CA TRP A 187 -12.99 -2.77 -28.68
C TRP A 187 -14.29 -2.54 -29.45
N PRO A 188 -14.27 -1.89 -30.63
CA PRO A 188 -15.45 -1.86 -31.48
C PRO A 188 -15.75 -3.30 -31.88
N MET A 189 -16.70 -3.91 -31.16
CA MET A 189 -17.29 -5.18 -31.53
C MET A 189 -17.76 -5.02 -32.97
N PRO A 190 -17.34 -5.89 -33.91
CA PRO A 190 -17.85 -5.83 -35.26
C PRO A 190 -19.38 -5.86 -35.14
N VAL A 191 -20.04 -4.78 -35.58
CA VAL A 191 -21.49 -4.80 -35.75
C VAL A 191 -21.79 -6.06 -36.53
N THR A 192 -22.49 -7.00 -35.91
CA THR A 192 -22.95 -8.20 -36.58
C THR A 192 -23.80 -7.71 -37.74
N ASN A 193 -23.21 -7.65 -38.93
CA ASN A 193 -23.94 -7.46 -40.16
C ASN A 193 -24.81 -8.69 -40.27
N THR A 194 -26.03 -8.58 -39.78
CA THR A 194 -27.15 -9.40 -40.23
C THR A 194 -27.33 -9.09 -41.71
N TYR A 195 -26.55 -9.76 -42.55
CA TYR A 195 -26.92 -9.92 -43.95
C TYR A 195 -28.22 -10.75 -44.00
N PRO A 196 -29.12 -10.42 -44.93
CA PRO A 196 -30.50 -10.92 -44.99
C PRO A 196 -30.60 -12.42 -45.24
#